data_AF-A0A940UV62-F1
#
_entry.id   AF-A0A940UV62-F1
#
_cell.length_a   1.000
_cell.length_b   1.000
_cell.length_c   1.000
_cell.angle_alpha   90.00
_cell.angle_beta   90.00
_cell.angle_gamma   90.00
#
_symmetry.space_group_name_H-M   'P 1'
#
loop_
_entity.id
_entity.type
_entity.pdbx_description
1 polymer ?
#
loop_
_entity_poly.entity_id
_entity_poly.type
_entity_poly.pdbx_seq_one_letter_code
_entity_poly.pdbx_strand_id
1 'polypeptide(L)'
;MRKLLFCFIFAASCLIAASLCLAAGDTRDHPSCPLCGMDRQTYAHSRMLFQYDDGSSLGTCSIHCAAMELALNRHKTFRALYAADYTAKKLIDAKKAVWVIGGSKAGVMTGRAKWAFEKLSDAEGFTRQYGGQIASFDDVMNATFRDMYDDIKLIQQKRARHAASLQDTKDHPECKYCGMKRAQFAFSRMLIKYDKGPATGTCSIHCSSIDLALSTDRMPEVILVGDHTTKRLIDAERAVWVIGGKKMGVMSIKGKWAFENKEDALAFTRENGGQISSFDEAMKVTFEDMYEILK
;
A
#
# COMPACT_ATOMS: atom_id res chain seq x y z
N MET A 1 14.78 31.27 -50.96
CA MET A 1 15.14 31.28 -49.52
C MET A 1 14.03 31.79 -48.59
N ARG A 2 13.15 32.71 -49.02
CA ARG A 2 12.05 33.25 -48.18
C ARG A 2 10.87 32.30 -47.90
N LYS A 3 10.64 31.28 -48.74
CA LYS A 3 9.54 30.30 -48.57
C LYS A 3 9.87 29.14 -47.60
N LEU A 4 11.15 28.79 -47.40
CA LEU A 4 11.54 27.76 -46.43
C LEU A 4 11.50 28.25 -44.98
N LEU A 5 11.68 29.56 -44.76
CA LEU A 5 11.68 30.15 -43.41
C LEU A 5 10.27 30.19 -42.79
N PHE A 6 9.21 30.30 -43.60
CA PHE A 6 7.82 30.35 -43.13
C PHE A 6 7.26 28.99 -42.70
N CYS A 7 7.71 27.88 -43.30
CA CYS A 7 7.30 26.53 -42.88
C CYS A 7 7.91 26.12 -41.53
N PHE A 8 9.13 26.55 -41.22
CA PHE A 8 9.76 26.23 -39.93
C PHE A 8 9.14 26.98 -38.75
N ILE A 9 8.67 28.21 -38.97
CA ILE A 9 8.01 29.02 -37.92
C ILE A 9 6.62 28.45 -37.58
N PHE A 10 5.89 27.91 -38.57
CA PHE A 10 4.57 27.30 -38.35
C PHE A 10 4.67 25.92 -37.67
N ALA A 11 5.69 25.12 -38.00
CA ALA A 11 5.93 23.83 -37.35
C ALA A 11 6.36 24.00 -35.87
N ALA A 12 7.20 24.99 -35.57
CA ALA A 12 7.59 25.32 -34.19
C ALA A 12 6.41 25.85 -33.35
N SER A 13 5.49 26.61 -33.96
CA SER A 13 4.27 27.10 -33.30
C SER A 13 3.30 25.98 -32.92
N CYS A 14 3.14 24.94 -33.75
CA CYS A 14 2.30 23.78 -33.43
C CYS A 14 2.88 22.91 -32.29
N LEU A 15 4.20 22.79 -32.18
CA LEU A 15 4.86 22.04 -31.11
C LEU A 15 4.76 22.73 -29.74
N ILE A 16 4.72 24.06 -29.71
CA ILE A 16 4.55 24.85 -28.49
C ILE A 16 3.08 24.87 -28.04
N ALA A 17 2.11 24.86 -28.97
CA ALA A 17 0.69 24.79 -28.63
C ALA A 17 0.28 23.45 -27.99
N ALA A 18 0.91 22.34 -28.40
CA ALA A 18 0.64 21.01 -27.85
C ALA A 18 1.09 20.86 -26.38
N SER A 19 2.11 21.60 -25.95
CA SER A 19 2.65 21.53 -24.59
C SER A 19 1.88 22.41 -23.59
N LEU A 20 1.21 23.48 -24.04
CA LEU A 20 0.37 24.33 -23.18
C LEU A 20 -1.05 23.78 -22.93
N CYS A 21 -1.60 22.96 -23.82
CA CYS A 21 -2.95 22.38 -23.63
C CYS A 21 -3.03 21.32 -22.52
N LEU A 22 -1.90 20.73 -22.10
CA LEU A 22 -1.86 19.68 -21.07
C LEU A 22 -2.04 20.20 -19.63
N ALA A 23 -1.85 21.50 -19.36
CA ALA A 23 -1.74 22.00 -17.98
C ALA A 23 -3.09 22.16 -17.23
N ALA A 24 -4.22 22.22 -17.95
CA ALA A 24 -5.56 22.36 -17.37
C ALA A 24 -6.63 21.46 -18.03
N GLY A 25 -6.27 20.68 -19.04
CA GLY A 25 -7.17 19.68 -19.64
C GLY A 25 -7.31 18.45 -18.75
N ASP A 26 -6.22 18.05 -18.08
CA ASP A 26 -6.15 16.77 -17.37
C ASP A 26 -7.17 16.64 -16.23
N THR A 27 -7.49 17.72 -15.52
CA THR A 27 -8.52 17.71 -14.46
C THR A 27 -9.94 17.82 -14.99
N ARG A 28 -10.13 18.18 -16.26
CA ARG A 28 -11.44 18.10 -16.92
C ARG A 28 -11.70 16.68 -17.41
N ASP A 29 -10.68 16.05 -17.99
CA ASP A 29 -10.74 14.68 -18.50
C ASP A 29 -10.76 13.66 -17.34
N HIS A 30 -10.03 13.95 -16.26
CA HIS A 30 -9.96 13.13 -15.04
C HIS A 30 -10.28 14.00 -13.81
N PRO A 31 -11.56 14.31 -13.53
CA PRO A 31 -11.93 15.24 -12.46
C PRO A 31 -11.74 14.68 -11.05
N SER A 32 -11.95 13.38 -10.86
CA SER A 32 -11.82 12.70 -9.57
C SER A 32 -10.76 11.61 -9.63
N CYS A 33 -10.04 11.42 -8.52
CA CYS A 33 -9.11 10.30 -8.38
C CYS A 33 -9.87 8.98 -8.31
N PRO A 34 -9.61 8.01 -9.20
CA PRO A 34 -10.36 6.75 -9.23
C PRO A 34 -10.08 5.86 -8.01
N LEU A 35 -9.03 6.13 -7.24
CA LEU A 35 -8.65 5.33 -6.07
C LEU A 35 -9.27 5.81 -4.75
N CYS A 36 -9.50 7.11 -4.58
CA CYS A 36 -9.97 7.68 -3.31
C CYS A 36 -11.12 8.68 -3.45
N GLY A 37 -11.55 9.01 -4.68
CA GLY A 37 -12.64 9.95 -4.94
C GLY A 37 -12.27 11.43 -4.78
N MET A 38 -11.04 11.77 -4.36
CA MET A 38 -10.61 13.15 -4.16
C MET A 38 -10.65 13.95 -5.47
N ASP A 39 -11.18 15.18 -5.38
CA ASP A 39 -11.27 16.12 -6.49
C ASP A 39 -9.89 16.61 -6.92
N ARG A 40 -9.51 16.34 -8.17
CA ARG A 40 -8.15 16.62 -8.68
C ARG A 40 -7.91 18.11 -8.92
N GLN A 41 -8.94 18.94 -8.99
CA GLN A 41 -8.82 20.39 -9.07
C GLN A 41 -8.51 21.01 -7.70
N THR A 42 -9.14 20.51 -6.64
CA THR A 42 -8.90 20.90 -5.24
C THR A 42 -7.49 20.51 -4.82
N TYR A 43 -7.04 19.31 -5.21
CA TYR A 43 -5.68 18.81 -4.96
C TYR A 43 -4.71 19.04 -6.13
N ALA A 44 -4.94 20.12 -6.90
CA ALA A 44 -4.17 20.45 -8.11
C ALA A 44 -2.66 20.56 -7.91
N HIS A 45 -2.18 20.82 -6.69
CA HIS A 45 -0.77 20.99 -6.34
C HIS A 45 -0.05 19.66 -5.99
N SER A 46 -0.78 18.54 -5.97
CA SER A 46 -0.22 17.21 -5.69
C SER A 46 -0.66 16.14 -6.69
N ARG A 47 -1.61 16.48 -7.58
CA ARG A 47 -2.16 15.56 -8.58
C ARG A 47 -1.08 14.98 -9.49
N MET A 48 -1.34 13.76 -9.95
CA MET A 48 -0.47 13.01 -10.87
C MET A 48 -1.27 12.61 -12.12
N LEU A 49 -0.56 12.33 -13.22
CA LEU A 49 -1.15 11.85 -14.46
C LEU A 49 -0.28 10.77 -15.10
N PHE A 50 -0.86 9.60 -15.35
CA PHE A 50 -0.28 8.54 -16.16
C PHE A 50 -0.70 8.69 -17.63
N GLN A 51 0.24 8.43 -18.54
CA GLN A 51 -0.05 8.12 -19.94
C GLN A 51 0.48 6.74 -20.26
N TYR A 52 -0.41 5.82 -20.67
CA TYR A 52 -0.08 4.44 -20.98
C TYR A 52 0.32 4.25 -22.45
N ASP A 53 0.98 3.13 -22.73
CA ASP A 53 1.39 2.78 -24.09
C ASP A 53 0.19 2.45 -25.00
N ASP A 54 -0.91 1.98 -24.42
CA ASP A 54 -2.19 1.74 -25.12
C ASP A 54 -2.94 3.04 -25.50
N GLY A 55 -2.38 4.21 -25.17
CA GLY A 55 -2.96 5.53 -25.42
C GLY A 55 -3.95 6.00 -24.35
N SER A 56 -4.32 5.15 -23.38
CA SER A 56 -5.13 5.55 -22.24
C SER A 56 -4.36 6.46 -21.28
N SER A 57 -5.08 7.18 -20.43
CA SER A 57 -4.51 8.00 -19.36
C SER A 57 -5.30 7.82 -18.07
N LEU A 58 -4.66 8.08 -16.93
CA LEU A 58 -5.29 7.99 -15.62
C LEU A 58 -4.75 9.10 -14.71
N GLY A 59 -5.66 9.88 -14.13
CA GLY A 59 -5.32 10.93 -13.18
C GLY A 59 -5.50 10.49 -11.74
N THR A 60 -4.48 10.64 -10.89
CA THR A 60 -4.61 10.45 -9.42
C THR A 60 -4.46 11.77 -8.68
N CYS A 61 -4.92 11.83 -7.42
CA CYS A 61 -4.86 13.06 -6.61
C CYS A 61 -3.50 13.32 -5.96
N SER A 62 -2.66 12.30 -5.79
CA SER A 62 -1.37 12.41 -5.11
C SER A 62 -0.41 11.28 -5.49
N ILE A 63 0.88 11.45 -5.14
CA ILE A 63 1.88 10.40 -5.35
C ILE A 63 1.59 9.12 -4.57
N HIS A 64 0.85 9.19 -3.44
CA HIS A 64 0.33 8.01 -2.76
C HIS A 64 -0.57 7.19 -3.69
N CYS A 65 -1.57 7.83 -4.27
CA CYS A 65 -2.49 7.16 -5.20
C CYS A 65 -1.77 6.73 -6.49
N ALA A 66 -0.78 7.49 -6.96
CA ALA A 66 0.06 7.05 -8.08
C ALA A 66 0.90 5.81 -7.75
N ALA A 67 1.44 5.70 -6.54
CA ALA A 67 2.16 4.51 -6.11
C ALA A 67 1.24 3.27 -6.04
N MET A 68 0.00 3.45 -5.57
CA MET A 68 -1.01 2.40 -5.59
C MET A 68 -1.41 1.97 -7.01
N GLU A 69 -1.57 2.92 -7.93
CA GLU A 69 -1.81 2.63 -9.35
C GLU A 69 -0.68 1.77 -9.95
N LEU A 70 0.58 2.13 -9.68
CA LEU A 70 1.74 1.36 -10.12
C LEU A 70 1.76 -0.07 -9.53
N ALA A 71 1.36 -0.22 -8.27
CA ALA A 71 1.31 -1.52 -7.60
C ALA A 71 0.18 -2.42 -8.15
N LEU A 72 -1.01 -1.85 -8.37
CA LEU A 72 -2.20 -2.57 -8.84
C LEU A 72 -2.10 -2.92 -10.33
N ASN A 73 -1.55 -2.03 -11.14
CA ASN A 73 -1.49 -2.15 -12.61
C ASN A 73 -0.07 -2.42 -13.12
N ARG A 74 0.70 -3.25 -12.41
CA ARG A 74 2.07 -3.67 -12.79
C ARG A 74 2.24 -4.28 -14.19
N HIS A 75 1.14 -4.74 -14.79
CA HIS A 75 1.11 -5.27 -16.15
C HIS A 75 0.95 -4.18 -17.23
N LYS A 76 0.52 -2.98 -16.83
CA LYS A 76 0.44 -1.82 -17.72
C LYS A 76 1.77 -1.09 -17.74
N THR A 77 2.27 -0.84 -18.93
CA THR A 77 3.43 0.02 -19.14
C THR A 77 2.96 1.44 -19.44
N PHE A 78 3.63 2.41 -18.82
CA PHE A 78 3.36 3.82 -19.03
C PHE A 78 4.56 4.48 -19.73
N ARG A 79 4.26 5.26 -20.77
CA ARG A 79 5.28 6.06 -21.47
C ARG A 79 5.70 7.29 -20.67
N ALA A 80 4.79 7.82 -19.84
CA ALA A 80 5.05 9.02 -19.05
C ALA A 80 4.24 9.04 -17.75
N LEU A 81 4.88 9.55 -16.70
CA LEU A 81 4.27 9.86 -15.42
C LEU A 81 4.56 11.32 -15.11
N TYR A 82 3.50 12.07 -14.85
CA TYR A 82 3.58 13.48 -14.52
C TYR A 82 3.14 13.74 -13.08
N ALA A 83 3.79 14.70 -12.45
CA ALA A 83 3.42 15.27 -11.15
C ALA A 83 3.03 16.73 -11.34
N ALA A 84 2.15 17.27 -10.51
CA ALA A 84 1.92 18.70 -10.48
C ALA A 84 3.05 19.41 -9.74
N ASP A 85 3.61 20.44 -10.36
CA ASP A 85 4.47 21.39 -9.67
C ASP A 85 3.69 22.05 -8.52
N TYR A 86 4.27 22.07 -7.32
CA TYR A 86 3.60 22.55 -6.12
C TYR A 86 3.14 24.02 -6.23
N THR A 87 3.96 24.86 -6.89
CA THR A 87 3.71 26.31 -6.98
C THR A 87 2.85 26.64 -8.20
N ALA A 88 3.30 26.23 -9.39
CA ALA A 88 2.71 26.54 -10.67
C ALA A 88 1.50 25.65 -11.02
N LYS A 89 1.34 24.50 -10.34
CA LYS A 89 0.25 23.51 -10.53
C LYS A 89 0.17 22.92 -11.95
N LYS A 90 1.23 23.11 -12.75
CA LYS A 90 1.38 22.51 -14.08
C LYS A 90 1.95 21.10 -13.96
N LEU A 91 1.63 20.24 -14.92
CA LEU A 91 2.21 18.91 -14.99
C LEU A 91 3.68 18.98 -15.45
N ILE A 92 4.56 18.32 -14.69
CA ILE A 92 5.99 18.15 -14.95
C ILE A 92 6.34 16.68 -14.92
N ASP A 93 7.42 16.28 -15.60
CA ASP A 93 7.90 14.90 -15.59
C ASP A 93 8.27 14.49 -14.16
N ALA A 94 7.52 13.53 -13.59
CA ALA A 94 7.65 13.15 -12.19
C ALA A 94 9.03 12.57 -11.87
N LYS A 95 9.65 11.88 -12.83
CA LYS A 95 10.97 11.26 -12.67
C LYS A 95 12.10 12.29 -12.70
N LYS A 96 11.87 13.47 -13.28
CA LYS A 96 12.84 14.56 -13.40
C LYS A 96 12.60 15.71 -12.41
N ALA A 97 11.45 15.73 -11.75
CA ALA A 97 11.12 16.75 -10.77
C ALA A 97 12.10 16.73 -9.58
N VAL A 98 12.33 17.90 -8.99
CA VAL A 98 12.98 18.02 -7.69
C VAL A 98 11.91 17.82 -6.63
N TRP A 99 12.08 16.83 -5.76
CA TRP A 99 11.09 16.54 -4.74
C TRP A 99 11.52 17.03 -3.37
N VAL A 100 10.55 17.33 -2.52
CA VAL A 100 10.75 17.58 -1.08
C VAL A 100 9.91 16.60 -0.27
N ILE A 101 10.55 15.87 0.64
CA ILE A 101 9.91 14.94 1.57
C ILE A 101 9.86 15.55 2.97
N GLY A 102 8.66 15.57 3.56
CA GLY A 102 8.41 16.06 4.91
C GLY A 102 8.27 17.58 4.99
N GLY A 103 8.65 18.12 6.15
CA GLY A 103 8.39 19.51 6.51
C GLY A 103 7.11 19.67 7.35
N SER A 104 6.82 20.92 7.73
CA SER A 104 5.70 21.29 8.59
C SER A 104 4.36 21.39 7.85
N LYS A 105 4.36 21.35 6.51
CA LYS A 105 3.15 21.35 5.70
C LYS A 105 2.53 19.96 5.67
N ALA A 106 1.23 19.89 5.96
CA ALA A 106 0.46 18.66 5.88
C ALA A 106 0.44 18.10 4.46
N GLY A 107 0.70 16.80 4.31
CA GLY A 107 0.70 16.09 3.03
C GLY A 107 -0.69 15.69 2.58
N VAL A 108 -0.77 15.24 1.32
CA VAL A 108 -2.00 14.70 0.74
C VAL A 108 -1.95 13.18 0.80
N MET A 109 -2.83 12.58 1.60
CA MET A 109 -2.90 11.12 1.82
C MET A 109 -1.65 10.50 2.47
N THR A 110 -0.89 11.24 3.28
CA THR A 110 0.31 10.70 3.93
C THR A 110 0.68 11.48 5.19
N GLY A 111 1.21 10.79 6.20
CA GLY A 111 1.77 11.43 7.39
C GLY A 111 3.02 12.29 7.13
N ARG A 112 3.79 11.98 6.07
CA ARG A 112 4.98 12.73 5.67
C ARG A 112 4.84 13.23 4.24
N ALA A 113 4.66 14.54 4.10
CA ALA A 113 4.32 15.19 2.84
C ALA A 113 5.36 15.01 1.73
N LYS A 114 4.94 15.10 0.48
CA LYS A 114 5.78 14.93 -0.72
C LYS A 114 5.37 15.97 -1.75
N TRP A 115 6.30 16.82 -2.14
CA TRP A 115 6.03 17.98 -2.99
C TRP A 115 6.97 17.94 -4.20
N ALA A 116 6.42 18.09 -5.40
CA ALA A 116 7.19 18.13 -6.63
C ALA A 116 7.45 19.58 -7.06
N PHE A 117 8.66 19.86 -7.53
CA PHE A 117 9.06 21.15 -8.07
C PHE A 117 9.77 20.95 -9.40
N GLU A 118 9.50 21.82 -10.35
CA GLU A 118 10.25 21.87 -11.61
C GLU A 118 11.67 22.40 -11.37
N LYS A 119 11.83 23.35 -10.45
CA LYS A 119 13.08 24.06 -10.20
C LYS A 119 13.63 23.75 -8.82
N LEU A 120 14.94 23.51 -8.76
CA LEU A 120 15.66 23.33 -7.51
C LEU A 120 15.53 24.54 -6.57
N SER A 121 15.58 25.77 -7.12
CA SER A 121 15.42 27.01 -6.34
C SER A 121 14.10 27.09 -5.58
N ASP A 122 13.03 26.54 -6.16
CA ASP A 122 11.69 26.57 -5.58
C ASP A 122 11.58 25.54 -4.45
N ALA A 123 12.18 24.36 -4.64
CA ALA A 123 12.33 23.35 -3.59
C ALA A 123 13.18 23.87 -2.41
N GLU A 124 14.30 24.55 -2.67
CA GLU A 124 15.14 25.18 -1.64
C GLU A 124 14.42 26.33 -0.92
N GLY A 125 13.60 27.10 -1.64
CA GLY A 125 12.72 28.09 -1.03
C GLY A 125 11.72 27.43 -0.08
N PHE A 126 11.08 26.36 -0.54
CA PHE A 126 10.13 25.58 0.26
C PHE A 126 10.78 24.99 1.50
N THR A 127 11.97 24.37 1.39
CA THR A 127 12.65 23.77 2.54
C THR A 127 13.12 24.80 3.56
N ARG A 128 13.53 25.99 3.13
CA ARG A 128 13.83 27.10 4.06
C ARG A 128 12.60 27.55 4.85
N GLN A 129 11.43 27.55 4.22
CA GLN A 129 10.20 28.04 4.86
C GLN A 129 9.48 26.98 5.69
N TYR A 130 9.44 25.74 5.22
CA TYR A 130 8.62 24.67 5.78
C TYR A 130 9.43 23.45 6.23
N GLY A 131 10.75 23.45 6.04
CA GLY A 131 11.59 22.27 6.27
C GLY A 131 11.37 21.18 5.22
N GLY A 132 11.76 19.96 5.57
CA GLY A 132 11.77 18.82 4.65
C GLY A 132 13.11 18.63 3.96
N GLN A 133 13.23 17.51 3.25
CA GLN A 133 14.47 17.06 2.63
C GLN A 133 14.29 16.99 1.10
N ILE A 134 15.22 17.60 0.36
CA ILE A 134 15.26 17.46 -1.10
C ILE A 134 15.60 16.01 -1.46
N ALA A 135 14.88 15.45 -2.43
CA ALA A 135 14.92 14.03 -2.75
C ALA A 135 14.72 13.79 -4.26
N SER A 136 15.16 12.63 -4.72
CA SER A 136 14.86 12.14 -6.07
C SER A 136 13.47 11.50 -6.15
N PHE A 137 12.99 11.20 -7.37
CA PHE A 137 11.74 10.45 -7.54
C PHE A 137 11.80 9.06 -6.87
N ASP A 138 12.93 8.36 -6.97
CA ASP A 138 13.09 7.03 -6.38
C ASP A 138 13.03 7.08 -4.85
N ASP A 139 13.66 8.09 -4.23
CA ASP A 139 13.57 8.34 -2.79
C ASP A 139 12.13 8.60 -2.36
N VAL A 140 11.38 9.36 -3.17
CA VAL A 140 9.96 9.66 -2.89
C VAL A 140 9.11 8.42 -3.03
N MET A 141 9.32 7.57 -4.03
CA MET A 141 8.58 6.31 -4.17
C MET A 141 8.87 5.38 -2.99
N ASN A 142 10.13 5.23 -2.60
CA ASN A 142 10.53 4.46 -1.42
C ASN A 142 9.87 5.01 -0.14
N ALA A 143 9.93 6.33 0.06
CA ALA A 143 9.26 7.00 1.17
C ALA A 143 7.75 6.82 1.12
N THR A 144 7.13 6.84 -0.07
CA THR A 144 5.68 6.67 -0.23
C THR A 144 5.23 5.30 0.24
N PHE A 145 5.88 4.22 -0.22
CA PHE A 145 5.54 2.87 0.23
C PHE A 145 5.78 2.65 1.73
N ARG A 146 6.90 3.18 2.26
CA ARG A 146 7.17 3.11 3.70
C ARG A 146 6.15 3.87 4.52
N ASP A 147 5.82 5.10 4.12
CA ASP A 147 4.87 5.93 4.84
C ASP A 147 3.46 5.35 4.77
N MET A 148 3.08 4.66 3.69
CA MET A 148 1.83 3.91 3.64
C MET A 148 1.78 2.79 4.70
N TYR A 149 2.87 2.03 4.87
CA TYR A 149 2.97 1.03 5.93
C TYR A 149 2.92 1.67 7.34
N ASP A 150 3.67 2.75 7.56
CA ASP A 150 3.69 3.45 8.84
C ASP A 150 2.31 4.09 9.17
N ASP A 151 1.61 4.65 8.17
CA ASP A 151 0.27 5.22 8.32
C ASP A 151 -0.76 4.12 8.67
N ILE A 152 -0.68 2.95 8.03
CA ILE A 152 -1.50 1.76 8.36
C ILE A 152 -1.25 1.35 9.82
N LYS A 153 0.02 1.22 10.21
CA LYS A 153 0.43 0.85 11.57
C LYS A 153 -0.07 1.85 12.61
N LEU A 154 -0.04 3.15 12.33
CA LEU A 154 -0.56 4.18 13.23
C LEU A 154 -2.10 4.13 13.37
N ILE A 155 -2.82 3.83 12.29
CA ILE A 155 -4.28 3.66 12.31
C ILE A 155 -4.66 2.42 13.14
N GLN A 156 -3.91 1.32 12.98
CA GLN A 156 -4.09 0.09 13.75
C GLN A 156 -3.76 0.28 15.23
N GLN A 157 -2.66 0.96 15.57
CA GLN A 157 -2.28 1.27 16.95
C GLN A 157 -3.27 2.19 17.67
N LYS A 158 -3.96 3.08 16.94
CA LYS A 158 -5.02 3.95 17.50
C LYS A 158 -6.36 3.23 17.71
N ARG A 159 -6.53 1.99 17.22
CA ARG A 159 -7.77 1.22 17.27
C ARG A 159 -7.62 -0.05 18.13
N ALA A 160 -7.46 0.13 19.44
CA ALA A 160 -7.56 -0.99 20.39
C ALA A 160 -8.98 -1.14 20.95
N ARG A 161 -9.71 -2.21 20.56
CA ARG A 161 -10.62 -3.03 21.40
C ARG A 161 -11.23 -4.24 20.64
N HIS A 162 -11.05 -5.42 21.24
CA HIS A 162 -11.91 -6.62 21.33
C HIS A 162 -11.24 -7.95 20.91
N ALA A 163 -11.08 -8.84 21.90
CA ALA A 163 -11.02 -10.29 21.67
C ALA A 163 -12.40 -10.75 21.16
N ALA A 164 -12.44 -11.41 20.01
CA ALA A 164 -13.70 -11.87 19.42
C ALA A 164 -14.14 -13.21 20.03
N SER A 165 -15.45 -13.29 20.27
CA SER A 165 -16.20 -14.37 20.92
C SER A 165 -16.32 -15.65 20.06
N LEU A 166 -16.69 -16.76 20.72
CA LEU A 166 -17.04 -18.10 20.22
C LEU A 166 -18.02 -18.15 19.03
N GLN A 167 -18.56 -17.02 18.58
CA GLN A 167 -19.49 -16.91 17.45
C GLN A 167 -18.79 -16.92 16.07
N ASP A 168 -17.49 -16.63 15.97
CA ASP A 168 -16.78 -16.52 14.68
C ASP A 168 -16.85 -17.80 13.82
N THR A 169 -16.87 -18.96 14.47
CA THR A 169 -16.94 -20.27 13.80
C THR A 169 -18.37 -20.69 13.46
N LYS A 170 -19.39 -19.99 13.97
CA LYS A 170 -20.76 -20.16 13.49
C LYS A 170 -21.01 -19.29 12.25
N ASP A 171 -20.50 -18.06 12.26
CA ASP A 171 -20.65 -17.12 11.15
C ASP A 171 -19.76 -17.49 9.95
N HIS A 172 -18.58 -18.05 10.22
CA HIS A 172 -17.65 -18.56 9.22
C HIS A 172 -17.18 -19.97 9.60
N PRO A 173 -18.00 -21.02 9.37
CA PRO A 173 -17.68 -22.38 9.83
C PRO A 173 -16.52 -23.02 9.06
N GLU A 174 -16.31 -22.64 7.81
CA GLU A 174 -15.31 -23.19 6.91
C GLU A 174 -14.39 -22.09 6.38
N CYS A 175 -13.14 -22.45 6.10
CA CYS A 175 -12.19 -21.53 5.47
C CYS A 175 -12.65 -21.17 4.07
N LYS A 176 -12.73 -19.86 3.77
CA LYS A 176 -13.11 -19.32 2.45
C LYS A 176 -12.30 -19.91 1.28
N TYR A 177 -11.05 -20.31 1.51
CA TYR A 177 -10.11 -20.72 0.45
C TYR A 177 -9.93 -22.23 0.30
N CYS A 178 -9.98 -22.99 1.39
CA CYS A 178 -9.67 -24.43 1.36
C CYS A 178 -10.76 -25.33 1.95
N GLY A 179 -11.88 -24.77 2.43
CA GLY A 179 -12.98 -25.53 3.02
C GLY A 179 -12.69 -26.18 4.39
N MET A 180 -11.47 -26.02 4.93
CA MET A 180 -11.14 -26.57 6.26
C MET A 180 -12.07 -26.02 7.34
N LYS A 181 -12.60 -26.91 8.19
CA LYS A 181 -13.50 -26.56 9.29
C LYS A 181 -12.77 -25.74 10.34
N ARG A 182 -13.09 -24.45 10.45
CA ARG A 182 -12.34 -23.49 11.29
C ARG A 182 -12.36 -23.84 12.77
N ALA A 183 -13.39 -24.55 13.24
CA ALA A 183 -13.44 -25.08 14.61
C ALA A 183 -12.34 -26.12 14.91
N GLN A 184 -11.93 -26.92 13.93
CA GLN A 184 -10.85 -27.91 14.11
C GLN A 184 -9.46 -27.26 14.14
N PHE A 185 -9.32 -26.11 13.46
CA PHE A 185 -8.08 -25.33 13.37
C PHE A 185 -8.10 -24.12 14.30
N ALA A 186 -8.75 -24.24 15.45
CA ALA A 186 -8.98 -23.14 16.38
C ALA A 186 -7.70 -22.45 16.90
N PHE A 187 -6.57 -23.15 16.88
CA PHE A 187 -5.24 -22.71 17.32
C PHE A 187 -4.42 -21.99 16.23
N SER A 188 -4.97 -21.86 15.02
CA SER A 188 -4.32 -21.18 13.89
C SER A 188 -5.30 -20.37 13.04
N ARG A 189 -6.62 -20.55 13.24
CA ARG A 189 -7.66 -19.89 12.45
C ARG A 189 -7.51 -18.39 12.53
N MET A 190 -7.86 -17.72 11.46
CA MET A 190 -7.77 -16.27 11.37
C MET A 190 -9.16 -15.70 11.10
N LEU A 191 -9.37 -14.46 11.55
CA LEU A 191 -10.55 -13.67 11.21
C LEU A 191 -10.09 -12.26 10.84
N ILE A 192 -10.33 -11.84 9.61
CA ILE A 192 -10.01 -10.50 9.14
C ILE A 192 -11.30 -9.71 9.07
N LYS A 193 -11.40 -8.62 9.85
CA LYS A 193 -12.48 -7.64 9.69
C LYS A 193 -11.96 -6.51 8.83
N TYR A 194 -12.81 -6.01 7.95
CA TYR A 194 -12.45 -4.90 7.08
C TYR A 194 -13.43 -3.75 7.28
N ASP A 195 -13.02 -2.58 6.79
CA ASP A 195 -13.77 -1.33 6.81
C ASP A 195 -15.12 -1.43 6.09
N LYS A 196 -15.19 -2.27 5.06
CA LYS A 196 -16.42 -2.60 4.33
C LYS A 196 -16.52 -4.08 3.98
N GLY A 197 -17.76 -4.55 3.89
CA GLY A 197 -18.08 -5.93 3.56
C GLY A 197 -17.95 -6.90 4.75
N PRO A 198 -18.35 -8.17 4.56
CA PRO A 198 -18.37 -9.17 5.63
C PRO A 198 -16.97 -9.57 6.03
N ALA A 199 -16.72 -9.83 7.31
CA ALA A 199 -15.43 -10.38 7.76
C ALA A 199 -15.08 -11.67 7.00
N THR A 200 -13.79 -11.97 6.88
CA THR A 200 -13.33 -13.24 6.30
C THR A 200 -12.76 -14.14 7.38
N GLY A 201 -13.33 -15.34 7.50
CA GLY A 201 -12.75 -16.43 8.28
C GLY A 201 -11.86 -17.34 7.44
N THR A 202 -10.62 -17.59 7.88
CA THR A 202 -9.73 -18.58 7.26
C THR A 202 -9.14 -19.56 8.30
N CYS A 203 -8.51 -20.65 7.85
CA CYS A 203 -7.95 -21.68 8.74
C CYS A 203 -6.52 -21.38 9.23
N SER A 204 -5.78 -20.50 8.56
CA SER A 204 -4.40 -20.18 8.90
C SER A 204 -3.95 -18.84 8.31
N ILE A 205 -2.77 -18.39 8.74
CA ILE A 205 -2.11 -17.20 8.18
C ILE A 205 -1.84 -17.34 6.67
N HIS A 206 -1.63 -18.57 6.16
CA HIS A 206 -1.50 -18.84 4.72
C HIS A 206 -2.77 -18.47 3.95
N CYS A 207 -3.94 -18.98 4.35
CA CYS A 207 -5.18 -18.61 3.66
C CYS A 207 -5.55 -17.15 3.89
N SER A 208 -5.10 -16.55 5.00
CA SER A 208 -5.28 -15.12 5.26
C SER A 208 -4.44 -14.25 4.36
N SER A 209 -3.20 -14.64 4.06
CA SER A 209 -2.36 -13.87 3.14
C SER A 209 -2.92 -13.91 1.72
N ILE A 210 -3.59 -15.00 1.31
CA ILE A 210 -4.38 -15.05 0.07
C ILE A 210 -5.55 -14.04 0.15
N ASP A 211 -6.31 -14.03 1.25
CA ASP A 211 -7.43 -13.09 1.40
C ASP A 211 -6.99 -11.63 1.34
N LEU A 212 -5.92 -11.30 2.04
CA LEU A 212 -5.33 -9.96 2.05
C LEU A 212 -4.78 -9.59 0.67
N ALA A 213 -4.18 -10.54 -0.06
CA ALA A 213 -3.69 -10.30 -1.42
C ALA A 213 -4.81 -10.12 -2.45
N LEU A 214 -5.99 -10.74 -2.23
CA LEU A 214 -7.12 -10.68 -3.16
C LEU A 214 -8.15 -9.60 -2.81
N SER A 215 -8.21 -9.16 -1.56
CA SER A 215 -9.20 -8.19 -1.06
C SER A 215 -8.64 -6.77 -1.11
N THR A 216 -8.13 -6.35 -2.27
CA THR A 216 -7.47 -5.04 -2.45
C THR A 216 -8.45 -3.87 -2.44
N ASP A 217 -9.74 -4.12 -2.60
CA ASP A 217 -10.79 -3.11 -2.63
C ASP A 217 -11.22 -2.69 -1.22
N ARG A 218 -10.88 -3.44 -0.17
CA ARG A 218 -11.31 -3.25 1.22
C ARG A 218 -10.11 -3.29 2.15
N MET A 219 -10.09 -2.44 3.18
CA MET A 219 -8.95 -2.31 4.09
C MET A 219 -9.17 -3.15 5.36
N PRO A 220 -8.23 -4.04 5.75
CA PRO A 220 -8.36 -4.78 6.99
C PRO A 220 -8.25 -3.81 8.19
N GLU A 221 -9.29 -3.78 9.02
CA GLU A 221 -9.31 -2.98 10.26
C GLU A 221 -8.69 -3.73 11.43
N VAL A 222 -8.87 -5.05 11.46
CA VAL A 222 -8.25 -5.91 12.46
C VAL A 222 -8.05 -7.30 11.89
N ILE A 223 -6.85 -7.84 12.13
CA ILE A 223 -6.49 -9.21 11.81
C ILE A 223 -6.40 -9.97 13.13
N LEU A 224 -7.29 -10.94 13.31
CA LEU A 224 -7.30 -11.79 14.49
C LEU A 224 -6.76 -13.18 14.16
N VAL A 225 -6.06 -13.77 15.10
CA VAL A 225 -5.52 -15.14 15.04
C VAL A 225 -5.97 -15.92 16.25
N GLY A 226 -6.23 -17.21 16.08
CA GLY A 226 -6.47 -18.14 17.18
C GLY A 226 -5.19 -18.34 17.98
N ASP A 227 -5.21 -17.94 19.23
CA ASP A 227 -4.15 -18.23 20.20
C ASP A 227 -3.93 -19.75 20.27
N HIS A 228 -2.68 -20.19 20.15
CA HIS A 228 -2.37 -21.61 20.03
C HIS A 228 -2.78 -22.41 21.28
N THR A 229 -2.69 -21.80 22.47
CA THR A 229 -2.98 -22.45 23.76
C THR A 229 -4.49 -22.43 24.06
N THR A 230 -5.06 -21.24 24.11
CA THR A 230 -6.43 -20.98 24.58
C THR A 230 -7.47 -21.08 23.48
N LYS A 231 -7.05 -21.05 22.21
CA LYS A 231 -7.92 -21.10 21.01
C LYS A 231 -8.85 -19.89 20.87
N ARG A 232 -8.62 -18.83 21.65
CA ARG A 232 -9.36 -17.57 21.56
C ARG A 232 -8.78 -16.71 20.44
N LEU A 233 -9.62 -15.90 19.81
CA LEU A 233 -9.14 -14.92 18.84
C LEU A 233 -8.44 -13.77 19.58
N ILE A 234 -7.16 -13.61 19.28
CA ILE A 234 -6.29 -12.51 19.74
C ILE A 234 -5.88 -11.66 18.55
N ASP A 235 -5.41 -10.45 18.83
CA ASP A 235 -4.86 -9.55 17.82
C ASP A 235 -3.58 -10.15 17.23
N ALA A 236 -3.59 -10.45 15.92
CA ALA A 236 -2.48 -11.12 15.24
C ALA A 236 -1.23 -10.25 15.22
N GLU A 237 -1.38 -8.93 15.06
CA GLU A 237 -0.26 -7.99 14.96
C GLU A 237 0.45 -7.79 16.30
N ARG A 238 -0.26 -8.05 17.40
CA ARG A 238 0.25 -7.94 18.78
C ARG A 238 0.68 -9.27 19.39
N ALA A 239 0.31 -10.39 18.77
CA ALA A 239 0.66 -11.71 19.25
C ALA A 239 2.18 -11.95 19.18
N VAL A 240 2.67 -12.83 20.06
CA VAL A 240 4.01 -13.39 19.95
C VAL A 240 3.95 -14.55 18.96
N TRP A 241 4.69 -14.47 17.87
CA TRP A 241 4.70 -15.53 16.85
C TRP A 241 5.88 -16.48 17.07
N VAL A 242 5.69 -17.75 16.74
CA VAL A 242 6.76 -18.74 16.62
C VAL A 242 6.76 -19.29 15.21
N ILE A 243 7.90 -19.19 14.53
CA ILE A 243 8.09 -19.59 13.13
C ILE A 243 9.02 -20.82 13.05
N GLY A 244 8.62 -21.82 12.28
CA GLY A 244 9.37 -23.06 12.06
C GLY A 244 9.25 -24.03 13.25
N GLY A 245 10.33 -24.78 13.49
CA GLY A 245 10.34 -25.89 14.44
C GLY A 245 9.87 -27.21 13.83
N LYS A 246 9.74 -28.23 14.67
CA LYS A 246 9.39 -29.60 14.26
C LYS A 246 7.90 -29.82 14.04
N LYS A 247 7.04 -28.91 14.53
CA LYS A 247 5.59 -29.00 14.39
C LYS A 247 5.18 -28.50 13.00
N MET A 248 4.54 -29.37 12.22
CA MET A 248 4.05 -29.06 10.87
C MET A 248 3.05 -27.91 10.87
N GLY A 249 3.22 -26.97 9.93
CA GLY A 249 2.34 -25.82 9.76
C GLY A 249 0.98 -26.16 9.17
N VAL A 250 0.03 -25.24 9.29
CA VAL A 250 -1.30 -25.35 8.67
C VAL A 250 -1.26 -24.67 7.31
N MET A 251 -1.25 -25.49 6.25
CA MET A 251 -1.07 -25.05 4.86
C MET A 251 0.28 -24.36 4.61
N SER A 252 1.32 -24.73 5.34
CA SER A 252 2.66 -24.15 5.18
C SER A 252 3.76 -25.13 5.51
N ILE A 253 4.92 -24.96 4.85
CA ILE A 253 6.12 -25.76 5.12
C ILE A 253 6.64 -25.43 6.53
N LYS A 254 6.85 -24.14 6.82
CA LYS A 254 7.27 -23.67 8.14
C LYS A 254 6.03 -23.39 9.00
N GLY A 255 5.96 -24.02 10.18
CA GLY A 255 4.91 -23.76 11.17
C GLY A 255 4.88 -22.30 11.60
N LYS A 256 3.68 -21.77 11.85
CA LYS A 256 3.47 -20.38 12.29
C LYS A 256 2.39 -20.37 13.35
N TRP A 257 2.79 -20.08 14.57
CA TRP A 257 1.93 -20.22 15.76
C TRP A 257 1.90 -18.91 16.52
N ALA A 258 0.70 -18.44 16.87
CA ALA A 258 0.51 -17.19 17.57
C ALA A 258 0.15 -17.43 19.04
N PHE A 259 0.71 -16.62 19.92
CA PHE A 259 0.50 -16.68 21.36
C PHE A 259 0.16 -15.30 21.91
N GLU A 260 -0.79 -15.25 22.84
CA GLU A 260 -1.17 -14.01 23.52
C GLU A 260 -0.03 -13.49 24.41
N ASN A 261 0.70 -14.41 25.04
CA ASN A 261 1.78 -14.11 25.98
C ASN A 261 3.09 -14.80 25.56
N LYS A 262 4.20 -14.24 26.04
CA LYS A 262 5.54 -14.68 25.66
C LYS A 262 5.93 -15.98 26.36
N GLU A 263 5.40 -16.23 27.55
CA GLU A 263 5.64 -17.41 28.37
C GLU A 263 5.19 -18.68 27.65
N ASP A 264 4.00 -18.66 27.06
CA ASP A 264 3.44 -19.78 26.28
C ASP A 264 4.25 -20.02 25.00
N ALA A 265 4.65 -18.95 24.31
CA ALA A 265 5.52 -19.06 23.12
C ALA A 265 6.88 -19.70 23.47
N LEU A 266 7.48 -19.32 24.61
CA LEU A 266 8.73 -19.91 25.11
C LEU A 266 8.55 -21.37 25.54
N ALA A 267 7.41 -21.72 26.13
CA ALA A 267 7.09 -23.11 26.45
C ALA A 267 6.98 -23.95 25.17
N PHE A 268 6.28 -23.42 24.17
CA PHE A 268 6.14 -24.06 22.87
C PHE A 268 7.49 -24.28 22.18
N THR A 269 8.39 -23.27 22.18
CA THR A 269 9.71 -23.40 21.53
C THR A 269 10.63 -24.38 22.23
N ARG A 270 10.55 -24.52 23.57
CA ARG A 270 11.31 -25.55 24.29
C ARG A 270 10.92 -26.96 23.85
N GLU A 271 9.64 -27.19 23.59
CA GLU A 271 9.15 -28.51 23.18
C GLU A 271 9.31 -28.74 21.67
N ASN A 272 8.98 -27.75 20.85
CA ASN A 272 8.80 -27.91 19.41
C ASN A 272 9.89 -27.23 18.56
N GLY A 273 10.80 -26.48 19.18
CA GLY A 273 11.73 -25.60 18.48
C GLY A 273 11.01 -24.41 17.83
N GLY A 274 11.67 -23.80 16.84
CA GLY A 274 11.17 -22.62 16.15
C GLY A 274 11.69 -21.32 16.77
N GLN A 275 11.52 -20.24 16.01
CA GLN A 275 12.05 -18.91 16.32
C GLN A 275 10.92 -17.99 16.76
N ILE A 276 11.07 -17.36 17.94
CA ILE A 276 10.17 -16.28 18.38
C ILE A 276 10.31 -15.09 17.42
N SER A 277 9.18 -14.57 16.98
CA SER A 277 9.08 -13.58 15.92
C SER A 277 7.82 -12.71 16.06
N SER A 278 7.58 -11.88 15.06
CA SER A 278 6.42 -11.00 14.94
C SER A 278 5.46 -11.46 13.83
N PHE A 279 4.29 -10.81 13.77
CA PHE A 279 3.34 -11.01 12.69
C PHE A 279 3.91 -10.66 11.32
N ASP A 280 4.64 -9.55 11.20
CA ASP A 280 5.25 -9.11 9.95
C ASP A 280 6.19 -10.17 9.37
N GLU A 281 7.04 -10.76 10.21
CA GLU A 281 7.94 -11.82 9.78
C GLU A 281 7.16 -13.11 9.48
N ALA A 282 6.09 -13.42 10.24
CA ALA A 282 5.23 -14.56 9.94
C ALA A 282 4.55 -14.42 8.57
N MET A 283 4.11 -13.22 8.20
CA MET A 283 3.55 -12.90 6.88
C MET A 283 4.59 -13.03 5.77
N LYS A 284 5.79 -12.47 5.98
CA LYS A 284 6.91 -12.60 5.02
C LYS A 284 7.24 -14.07 4.74
N VAL A 285 7.47 -14.85 5.79
CA VAL A 285 7.77 -16.29 5.68
C VAL A 285 6.59 -17.06 5.08
N THR A 286 5.36 -16.57 5.19
CA THR A 286 4.19 -17.18 4.55
C THR A 286 4.28 -17.08 3.02
N PHE A 287 4.66 -15.91 2.49
CA PHE A 287 4.83 -15.74 1.05
C PHE A 287 6.06 -16.48 0.52
N GLU A 288 7.14 -16.55 1.29
CA GLU A 288 8.29 -17.40 0.97
C GLU A 288 7.86 -18.88 0.87
N ASP A 289 7.13 -19.39 1.87
CA ASP A 289 6.62 -20.77 1.85
C ASP A 289 5.70 -21.03 0.64
N MET A 290 4.84 -20.06 0.29
CA MET A 290 3.99 -20.18 -0.89
C MET A 290 4.83 -20.32 -2.17
N TYR A 291 5.89 -19.55 -2.31
CA TYR A 291 6.79 -19.64 -3.47
C TYR A 291 7.53 -20.98 -3.51
N GLU A 292 8.01 -21.48 -2.36
CA GLU A 292 8.70 -22.77 -2.29
C GLU A 292 7.77 -23.95 -2.59
N ILE A 293 6.49 -23.90 -2.21
CA ILE A 293 5.49 -24.94 -2.55
C ILE A 293 5.25 -25.03 -4.07
N LEU A 294 5.48 -23.95 -4.81
CA LEU A 294 5.27 -23.89 -6.27
C LEU A 294 6.45 -24.41 -7.09
N LYS A 295 7.61 -24.68 -6.45
CA LYS A 295 8.78 -25.28 -7.10
C LYS A 295 8.70 -26.80 -7.10
#